data_AF-A0A2D8ESW6-F1
#
_entry.id   AF-A0A2D8ESW6-F1
#
_cell.length_a   1.000
_cell.length_b   1.000
_cell.length_c   1.000
_cell.angle_alpha   90.00
_cell.angle_beta   90.00
_cell.angle_gamma   90.00
#
_symmetry.space_group_name_H-M   'P 1'
#
loop_
_entity.id
_entity.type
_entity.pdbx_description
1 polymer ?
#
loop_
_entity_poly.entity_id
_entity_poly.type
_entity_poly.pdbx_seq_one_letter_code
_entity_poly.pdbx_strand_id
1 'polypeptide(L)'
;MRKRESKLWQRIKKHITKPHLIRVESNTINGIPDINGCWSGKEFWLELKSDKVGYPKLSKWQISWINKRIKHGGIVIICNETLLEKKLKLYRPLSAITDPRLLKPRFSFSFPVQWPAVQRALRVFLRELPAAEARSRDEEQRIGEEIERHLGSVTSQDLEEA
;
A
#
# COMPACT_ATOMS: atom_id res chain seq x y z
N MET A 1 24.79 3.93 -5.71
CA MET A 1 23.32 3.86 -5.84
C MET A 1 22.61 4.26 -4.55
N ARG A 2 22.90 3.64 -3.38
CA ARG A 2 22.27 3.93 -2.07
C ARG A 2 22.13 5.42 -1.69
N LYS A 3 23.12 6.27 -1.98
CA LYS A 3 23.09 7.71 -1.62
C LYS A 3 21.86 8.46 -2.16
N ARG A 4 21.30 8.05 -3.30
CA ARG A 4 20.11 8.71 -3.89
C ARG A 4 18.82 8.29 -3.22
N GLU A 5 18.65 7.00 -2.98
CA GLU A 5 17.54 6.47 -2.18
C GLU A 5 17.58 7.03 -0.75
N SER A 6 18.77 7.19 -0.15
CA SER A 6 18.92 7.89 1.14
C SER A 6 18.44 9.34 1.05
N LYS A 7 18.74 10.09 -0.02
CA LYS A 7 18.22 11.46 -0.21
C LYS A 7 16.69 11.48 -0.45
N LEU A 8 16.16 10.50 -1.18
CA LEU A 8 14.72 10.34 -1.34
C LEU A 8 14.05 10.08 0.01
N TRP A 9 14.63 9.19 0.83
CA TRP A 9 14.19 8.96 2.20
C TRP A 9 14.17 10.25 3.02
N GLN A 10 15.23 11.06 3.01
CA GLN A 10 15.25 12.31 3.79
C GLN A 10 14.11 13.26 3.39
N ARG A 11 13.77 13.34 2.10
CA ARG A 11 12.62 14.14 1.63
C ARG A 11 11.28 13.54 2.06
N ILE A 12 11.13 12.22 1.98
CA ILE A 12 9.94 11.51 2.47
C ILE A 12 9.76 11.76 3.96
N LYS A 13 10.80 11.52 4.78
CA LYS A 13 10.78 11.75 6.23
C LYS A 13 10.41 13.20 6.58
N LYS A 14 10.92 14.18 5.83
CA LYS A 14 10.64 15.60 6.04
C LYS A 14 9.20 15.98 5.72
N HIS A 15 8.62 15.43 4.64
CA HIS A 15 7.36 15.94 4.08
C HIS A 15 6.14 15.02 4.23
N ILE A 16 6.36 13.72 4.47
CA ILE A 16 5.30 12.73 4.72
C ILE A 16 5.24 12.51 6.22
N THR A 17 4.45 13.34 6.91
CA THR A 17 4.47 13.46 8.38
C THR A 17 3.27 12.81 9.08
N LYS A 18 2.24 12.41 8.33
CA LYS A 18 1.05 11.76 8.89
C LYS A 18 1.24 10.30 9.30
N PRO A 19 1.92 9.43 8.53
CA PRO A 19 2.27 8.09 8.99
C PRO A 19 3.42 8.11 9.99
N HIS A 20 3.44 7.14 10.91
CA HIS A 20 4.66 6.75 11.60
C HIS A 20 5.54 5.96 10.62
N LEU A 21 6.79 6.36 10.42
CA LEU A 21 7.71 5.75 9.44
C LEU A 21 8.99 5.27 10.12
N ILE A 22 9.33 4.00 9.90
CA ILE A 22 10.58 3.40 10.36
C ILE A 22 11.38 2.95 9.13
N ARG A 23 12.63 3.42 9.03
CA ARG A 23 13.57 2.91 8.03
C ARG A 23 14.12 1.57 8.50
N VAL A 24 14.10 0.58 7.60
CA VAL A 24 14.57 -0.78 7.89
C VAL A 24 15.95 -0.98 7.31
N GLU A 25 16.91 -1.29 8.18
CA GLU A 25 18.28 -1.63 7.80
C GLU A 25 18.53 -3.06 8.31
N SER A 26 18.16 -4.06 7.51
CA SER A 26 18.34 -5.48 7.85
C SER A 26 19.43 -6.11 7.00
N ASN A 27 20.31 -6.87 7.67
CA ASN A 27 21.30 -7.73 7.02
C ASN A 27 20.88 -9.21 7.02
N THR A 28 19.74 -9.54 7.64
CA THR A 28 19.33 -10.94 7.87
C THR A 28 18.32 -11.44 6.85
N ILE A 29 17.44 -10.56 6.36
CA ILE A 29 16.40 -10.95 5.39
C ILE A 29 16.58 -10.11 4.12
N ASN A 30 16.82 -10.82 3.02
CA ASN A 30 17.00 -10.19 1.72
C ASN A 30 15.66 -9.66 1.16
N GLY A 31 15.72 -8.49 0.53
CA GLY A 31 14.60 -7.95 -0.24
C GLY A 31 13.48 -7.30 0.56
N ILE A 32 13.63 -7.15 1.88
CA ILE A 32 12.70 -6.33 2.68
C ILE A 32 12.71 -4.89 2.12
N PRO A 33 11.54 -4.25 1.94
CA PRO A 33 11.47 -2.84 1.55
C PRO A 33 12.14 -1.89 2.54
N ASP A 34 12.61 -0.75 2.03
CA ASP A 34 13.42 0.20 2.81
C ASP A 34 12.72 0.79 4.05
N ILE A 35 11.39 0.89 4.03
CA ILE A 35 10.61 1.58 5.06
C ILE A 35 9.35 0.78 5.39
N ASN A 36 9.08 0.62 6.68
CA ASN A 36 7.77 0.26 7.21
C ASN A 36 7.04 1.53 7.67
N GLY A 37 5.73 1.58 7.44
CA GLY A 37 4.90 2.69 7.83
C GLY A 37 3.55 2.27 8.37
N CYS A 38 3.03 3.05 9.32
CA CYS A 38 1.69 2.88 9.86
C CYS A 38 0.91 4.20 9.74
N TRP A 39 -0.30 4.17 9.18
CA TRP A 39 -1.18 5.34 9.12
C TRP A 39 -2.62 4.99 9.46
N SER A 40 -3.11 5.50 10.59
CA SER A 40 -4.47 5.26 11.09
C SER A 40 -4.77 3.77 11.20
N GLY A 41 -3.90 3.03 11.88
CA GLY A 41 -4.05 1.58 12.12
C GLY A 41 -3.75 0.69 10.91
N LYS A 42 -3.33 1.26 9.77
CA LYS A 42 -2.99 0.48 8.57
C LYS A 42 -1.49 0.45 8.32
N GLU A 43 -0.93 -0.75 8.34
CA GLU A 43 0.45 -1.05 8.01
C GLU A 43 0.69 -1.05 6.49
N PHE A 44 1.84 -0.52 6.08
CA PHE A 44 2.32 -0.61 4.71
C PHE A 44 3.85 -0.64 4.64
N TRP A 45 4.35 -1.09 3.51
CA TRP A 45 5.77 -1.07 3.18
C TRP A 45 6.04 -0.13 2.02
N LEU A 46 7.18 0.54 2.05
CA LEU A 46 7.61 1.47 1.02
C LEU A 46 9.02 1.09 0.55
N GLU A 47 9.09 0.63 -0.70
CA GLU A 47 10.35 0.37 -1.42
C GLU A 47 10.75 1.64 -2.17
N LEU A 48 12.00 2.09 -2.00
CA LEU A 48 12.52 3.29 -2.65
C LEU A 48 13.37 2.92 -3.86
N LYS A 49 13.20 3.67 -4.94
CA LYS A 49 14.07 3.65 -6.11
C LYS A 49 14.37 5.09 -6.53
N SER A 50 15.62 5.36 -6.91
CA SER A 50 16.01 6.66 -7.45
C SER A 50 17.14 6.48 -8.47
N ASP A 51 16.77 6.43 -9.74
CA ASP A 51 17.69 6.21 -10.85
C ASP A 51 17.24 6.94 -12.14
N LYS A 52 17.89 6.66 -13.27
CA LYS A 52 17.57 7.28 -14.57
C LYS A 52 16.55 6.46 -15.38
N VAL A 53 16.08 5.33 -14.85
CA VAL A 53 15.20 4.38 -15.53
C VAL A 53 13.74 4.75 -15.26
N GLY A 54 12.87 4.56 -16.25
CA GLY A 54 11.45 4.95 -16.16
C GLY A 54 10.57 4.01 -15.31
N TYR A 55 11.07 2.81 -15.00
CA TYR A 55 10.40 1.75 -14.24
C TYR A 55 11.20 1.40 -12.96
N PRO A 56 10.57 0.85 -11.91
CA PRO A 56 11.27 0.52 -10.68
C PRO A 56 12.19 -0.69 -10.89
N LYS A 57 13.51 -0.49 -10.81
CA LYS A 57 14.48 -1.58 -10.92
C LYS A 57 14.54 -2.40 -9.61
N LEU A 58 13.71 -3.43 -9.52
CA LEU A 58 13.66 -4.35 -8.37
C LEU A 58 14.64 -5.53 -8.55
N SER A 59 15.24 -5.98 -7.44
CA SER A 59 15.99 -7.25 -7.43
C SER A 59 15.06 -8.46 -7.34
N LYS A 60 15.55 -9.66 -7.69
CA LYS A 60 14.78 -10.91 -7.55
C LYS A 60 14.28 -11.15 -6.11
N TRP A 61 15.06 -10.74 -5.11
CA TRP A 61 14.70 -10.89 -3.71
C TRP A 61 13.59 -9.93 -3.30
N GLN A 62 13.65 -8.69 -3.78
CA GLN A 62 12.58 -7.70 -3.58
C GLN A 62 11.29 -8.18 -4.23
N ILE A 63 11.34 -8.67 -5.48
CA ILE A 63 10.17 -9.24 -6.15
C ILE A 63 9.57 -10.39 -5.34
N SER A 64 10.38 -11.34 -4.88
CA SER A 64 9.92 -12.47 -4.06
C SER A 64 9.25 -12.01 -2.77
N TRP A 65 9.88 -11.07 -2.04
CA TRP A 65 9.34 -10.53 -0.80
C TRP A 65 8.00 -9.82 -1.02
N ILE A 66 7.94 -8.94 -2.02
CA ILE A 66 6.75 -8.16 -2.36
C ILE A 66 5.61 -9.10 -2.75
N ASN A 67 5.87 -10.07 -3.63
CA ASN A 67 4.88 -11.05 -4.06
C ASN A 67 4.31 -11.86 -2.89
N LYS A 68 5.17 -12.28 -1.96
CA LYS A 68 4.73 -12.96 -0.73
C LYS A 68 3.86 -12.03 0.11
N ARG A 69 4.28 -10.78 0.34
CA ARG A 69 3.54 -9.84 1.20
C ARG A 69 2.15 -9.52 0.63
N ILE A 70 2.03 -9.23 -0.67
CA ILE A 70 0.74 -8.92 -1.30
C ILE A 70 -0.18 -10.14 -1.36
N LYS A 71 0.37 -11.36 -1.51
CA LYS A 71 -0.41 -12.61 -1.46
C LYS A 71 -1.11 -12.78 -0.10
N HIS A 72 -0.51 -12.27 0.97
CA HIS A 72 -1.08 -12.28 2.32
C HIS A 72 -1.81 -10.96 2.68
N GLY A 73 -2.32 -10.23 1.68
CA GLY A 73 -3.10 -8.99 1.90
C GLY A 73 -2.28 -7.76 2.31
N GLY A 74 -0.95 -7.90 2.45
CA GLY A 74 -0.09 -6.80 2.87
C GLY A 74 0.05 -5.71 1.80
N ILE A 75 0.09 -4.46 2.25
CA ILE A 75 0.25 -3.31 1.35
C ILE A 75 1.74 -3.03 1.12
N VAL A 76 2.15 -3.05 -0.14
CA VAL A 76 3.47 -2.61 -0.58
C VAL A 76 3.31 -1.50 -1.61
N ILE A 77 4.02 -0.40 -1.41
CA ILE A 77 4.08 0.74 -2.31
C ILE A 77 5.53 0.87 -2.79
N ILE A 78 5.72 1.08 -4.09
CA ILE A 78 7.05 1.36 -4.65
C ILE A 78 7.10 2.84 -5.02
N CYS A 79 8.05 3.56 -4.46
CA CYS A 79 8.29 4.98 -4.70
C CYS A 79 9.52 5.12 -5.61
N ASN A 80 9.27 5.39 -6.90
CA ASN A 80 10.31 5.47 -7.91
C ASN A 80 10.55 6.92 -8.36
N GLU A 81 11.70 7.47 -8.01
CA GLU A 81 12.20 8.73 -8.55
C GLU A 81 12.94 8.48 -9.87
N THR A 82 12.36 8.92 -10.97
CA THR A 82 12.88 8.76 -12.33
C THR A 82 13.56 10.06 -12.76
N LEU A 83 14.88 10.13 -12.63
CA LEU A 83 15.66 11.37 -12.78
C LEU A 83 15.69 11.91 -14.21
N LEU A 84 15.63 11.03 -15.22
CA LEU A 84 15.60 11.45 -16.62
C LEU A 84 14.25 12.09 -16.97
N GLU A 85 13.16 11.50 -16.49
CA GLU A 85 11.80 12.03 -16.70
C GLU A 85 11.45 13.17 -15.73
N LYS A 86 12.29 13.43 -14.71
CA LYS A 86 12.05 14.39 -13.62
C LYS A 86 10.68 14.18 -12.96
N LYS A 87 10.39 12.92 -12.61
CA LYS A 87 9.12 12.49 -12.02
C LYS A 87 9.32 11.62 -10.78
N LEU A 88 8.37 11.69 -9.86
CA LEU A 88 8.18 10.72 -8.78
C LEU A 88 6.95 9.88 -9.12
N LYS A 89 7.11 8.57 -9.23
CA LYS A 89 6.04 7.63 -9.57
C LYS A 89 5.75 6.73 -8.37
N LEU A 90 4.47 6.52 -8.07
CA LEU A 90 4.05 5.56 -7.06
C LEU A 90 3.34 4.38 -7.70
N TYR A 91 3.77 3.18 -7.33
CA TYR A 91 3.18 1.92 -7.77
C TYR A 91 2.61 1.19 -6.56
N ARG A 92 1.50 0.46 -6.76
CA ARG A 92 0.96 -0.50 -5.80
C ARG A 92 0.68 -1.80 -6.55
N PRO A 93 1.58 -2.80 -6.44
CA PRO A 93 1.33 -4.12 -6.98
C PRO A 93 0.12 -4.74 -6.28
N LEU A 94 -0.89 -5.12 -7.06
CA LEU A 94 -2.09 -5.83 -6.56
C LEU A 94 -2.06 -7.34 -6.90
N SER A 95 -1.11 -7.74 -7.74
CA SER A 95 -0.88 -9.12 -8.17
C SER A 95 0.62 -9.38 -8.25
N ALA A 96 0.99 -10.66 -8.39
CA ALA A 96 2.38 -11.07 -8.49
C ALA A 96 3.12 -10.30 -9.60
N ILE A 97 4.27 -9.74 -9.26
CA ILE A 97 5.21 -9.11 -10.18
C ILE A 97 6.03 -10.20 -10.83
N THR A 98 5.94 -10.31 -12.14
CA THR A 98 6.79 -11.17 -12.97
C THR A 98 7.91 -10.36 -13.62
N ASP A 99 7.57 -9.19 -14.18
CA ASP A 99 8.52 -8.23 -14.73
C ASP A 99 8.20 -6.81 -14.21
N PRO A 100 9.13 -6.17 -13.47
CA PRO A 100 8.96 -4.79 -13.00
C PRO A 100 8.72 -3.75 -14.10
N ARG A 101 9.09 -4.04 -15.36
CA ARG A 101 8.87 -3.14 -16.51
C ARG A 101 7.40 -3.04 -16.89
N LEU A 102 6.61 -4.04 -16.55
CA LEU A 102 5.17 -4.09 -16.84
C LEU A 102 4.34 -3.37 -15.78
N LEU A 103 4.95 -2.99 -14.66
CA LEU A 103 4.27 -2.22 -13.61
C LEU A 103 3.85 -0.86 -14.15
N LYS A 104 2.59 -0.49 -13.92
CA LYS A 104 2.04 0.82 -14.26
C LYS A 104 1.95 1.68 -13.00
N PRO A 105 2.45 2.92 -13.02
CA PRO A 105 2.32 3.81 -11.87
C PRO A 105 0.86 4.20 -11.72
N ARG A 106 0.35 4.16 -10.48
CA ARG A 106 -1.00 4.67 -10.17
C ARG A 106 -1.00 6.19 -10.06
N PHE A 107 0.10 6.76 -9.58
CA PHE A 107 0.32 8.19 -9.44
C PHE A 107 1.69 8.59 -10.00
N SER A 108 1.76 9.78 -10.58
CA SER A 108 2.97 10.36 -11.13
C SER A 108 3.00 11.86 -10.83
N PHE A 109 4.13 12.36 -10.33
CA PHE A 109 4.30 13.74 -9.89
C PHE A 109 5.51 14.35 -10.60
N SER A 110 5.32 15.44 -11.33
CA SER A 110 6.42 16.20 -11.94
C SER A 110 7.26 16.91 -10.89
N PHE A 111 8.52 17.19 -11.23
CA PHE A 111 9.40 17.99 -10.37
C PHE A 111 9.19 19.49 -10.62
N PRO A 112 9.23 20.35 -9.57
CA PRO A 112 9.43 20.01 -8.16
C PRO A 112 8.22 19.27 -7.56
N VAL A 113 8.50 18.24 -6.75
CA VAL A 113 7.46 17.35 -6.19
C VAL A 113 6.57 18.10 -5.20
N GLN A 114 5.26 18.05 -5.45
CA GLN A 114 4.22 18.54 -4.54
C GLN A 114 3.94 17.50 -3.45
N TRP A 115 4.75 17.48 -2.38
CA TRP A 115 4.68 16.46 -1.34
C TRP A 115 3.32 16.27 -0.65
N PRO A 116 2.50 17.32 -0.41
CA PRO A 116 1.15 17.12 0.10
C PRO A 116 0.29 16.23 -0.81
N ALA A 117 0.49 16.27 -2.13
CA ALA A 117 -0.20 15.40 -3.07
C ALA A 117 0.30 13.95 -2.98
N VAL A 118 1.61 13.74 -2.78
CA VAL A 118 2.20 12.42 -2.52
C VAL A 118 1.61 11.81 -1.25
N GLN A 119 1.51 12.58 -0.17
CA GLN A 119 0.90 12.11 1.09
C GLN A 119 -0.58 11.72 0.90
N ARG A 120 -1.36 12.50 0.14
CA ARG A 120 -2.75 12.13 -0.20
C ARG A 120 -2.80 10.84 -1.02
N ALA A 121 -1.92 10.66 -1.99
CA ALA A 121 -1.85 9.43 -2.79
C ALA A 121 -1.53 8.20 -1.92
N LEU A 122 -0.61 8.31 -0.95
CA LEU A 122 -0.37 7.25 0.03
C LEU A 122 -1.64 6.93 0.83
N ARG A 123 -2.42 7.95 1.23
CA ARG A 123 -3.70 7.73 1.93
C ARG A 123 -4.70 6.97 1.07
N VAL A 124 -4.77 7.25 -0.23
CA VAL A 124 -5.66 6.55 -1.17
C VAL A 124 -5.32 5.06 -1.22
N PHE A 125 -4.04 4.71 -1.37
CA PHE A 125 -3.62 3.30 -1.37
C PHE A 125 -3.99 2.56 -0.10
N LEU A 126 -4.00 3.22 1.06
CA LEU A 126 -4.38 2.58 2.32
C LEU A 126 -5.89 2.41 2.48
N ARG A 127 -6.70 3.22 1.79
CA ARG A 127 -8.17 3.13 1.86
C ARG A 127 -8.75 2.12 0.88
N GLU A 128 -8.13 1.98 -0.29
CA GLU A 128 -8.50 0.99 -1.28
C GLU A 128 -8.28 -0.42 -0.71
N LEU A 129 -9.39 -1.09 -0.35
CA LEU A 129 -9.42 -2.50 0.01
C LEU A 129 -9.04 -3.35 -1.22
N PRO A 130 -8.24 -4.41 -1.05
CA PRO A 130 -8.13 -5.45 -2.06
C PRO A 130 -9.51 -5.95 -2.47
N ALA A 131 -9.72 -6.24 -3.75
CA ALA A 131 -11.02 -6.72 -4.25
C ALA A 131 -11.52 -7.98 -3.52
N ALA A 132 -10.62 -8.81 -2.98
CA ALA A 132 -10.97 -9.96 -2.16
C ALA A 132 -11.57 -9.57 -0.80
N GLU A 133 -11.02 -8.57 -0.12
CA GLU A 133 -11.53 -8.06 1.17
C GLU A 133 -12.80 -7.21 0.98
N ALA A 134 -12.94 -6.53 -0.16
CA ALA A 134 -14.19 -5.85 -0.49
C ALA A 134 -15.33 -6.86 -0.63
N ARG A 135 -15.11 -7.96 -1.37
CA ARG A 135 -16.10 -9.03 -1.53
C ARG A 135 -16.48 -9.71 -0.21
N SER A 136 -15.51 -10.01 0.66
CA SER A 136 -15.82 -10.65 1.94
C SER A 136 -16.65 -9.73 2.85
N ARG A 137 -16.37 -8.42 2.86
CA ARG A 137 -17.18 -7.45 3.63
C ARG A 137 -18.58 -7.28 3.06
N ASP A 138 -18.72 -7.28 1.74
CA ASP A 138 -20.04 -7.23 1.09
C ASP A 138 -20.87 -8.48 1.44
N GLU A 139 -20.22 -9.65 1.53
CA GLU A 139 -20.84 -10.91 1.91
C GLU A 139 -21.23 -10.94 3.40
N GLU A 140 -20.35 -10.51 4.31
CA GLU A 140 -20.66 -10.34 5.74
C GLU A 140 -21.83 -9.38 5.95
N GLN A 141 -21.87 -8.27 5.21
CA GLN A 141 -22.95 -7.29 5.30
C GLN A 141 -24.28 -7.86 4.79
N ARG A 142 -24.26 -8.62 3.68
CA ARG A 142 -25.45 -9.34 3.19
C ARG A 142 -25.97 -10.36 4.19
N ILE A 143 -25.08 -11.15 4.80
CA ILE A 143 -25.45 -12.13 5.84
C ILE A 143 -26.09 -11.41 7.04
N GLY A 144 -25.51 -10.28 7.46
CA GLY A 144 -26.08 -9.46 8.55
C GLY A 144 -27.49 -8.96 8.23
N GLU A 145 -27.70 -8.41 7.03
CA GLU A 145 -29.02 -7.94 6.57
C GLU A 145 -30.04 -9.10 6.45
N GLU A 146 -29.59 -10.28 6.03
CA GLU A 146 -30.45 -11.46 5.89
C GLU A 146 -30.87 -12.03 7.26
N ILE A 147 -29.95 -12.05 8.23
CA ILE A 147 -30.25 -12.40 9.62
C ILE A 147 -31.25 -11.41 10.23
N GLU A 148 -31.07 -10.10 10.02
CA GLU A 148 -31.97 -9.07 10.53
C GLU A 148 -33.37 -9.17 9.92
N ARG A 149 -33.49 -9.53 8.63
CA ARG A 149 -34.79 -9.81 7.99
C ARG A 149 -35.47 -11.07 8.51
N HIS A 150 -34.71 -12.12 8.81
CA HIS A 150 -35.27 -13.38 9.32
C HIS A 150 -35.58 -13.34 10.83
N LEU A 151 -34.85 -12.54 11.61
CA LEU A 151 -35.12 -12.29 13.03
C LEU A 151 -36.05 -11.09 13.28
N GLY A 152 -36.39 -10.34 12.22
CA GLY A 152 -37.34 -9.23 12.26
C GLY A 152 -38.79 -9.69 12.41
N SER A 153 -39.13 -10.31 13.53
CA SER A 153 -40.47 -10.44 14.12
C SER A 153 -40.40 -11.26 15.42
N VAL A 154 -39.56 -10.86 16.39
CA VAL A 154 -39.82 -11.22 17.79
C VAL A 154 -39.81 -9.92 18.57
N THR A 155 -40.99 -9.36 18.73
CA THR A 155 -41.22 -8.23 19.61
C THR A 155 -41.35 -8.74 21.04
N SER A 156 -41.13 -7.87 22.04
CA SER A 156 -41.29 -8.25 23.45
C SER A 156 -42.71 -8.72 23.80
N GLN A 157 -43.70 -8.50 22.93
CA GLN A 157 -45.07 -9.04 23.05
C GLN A 157 -45.18 -10.53 22.69
N ASP A 158 -44.27 -11.07 21.86
CA ASP A 158 -44.30 -12.48 21.44
C ASP A 158 -43.75 -13.44 22.51
N LEU A 159 -43.15 -12.90 23.60
CA LEU A 159 -42.61 -13.65 24.73
C LEU A 159 -43.54 -13.68 25.96
N GLU A 160 -44.67 -12.97 25.93
CA GLU A 160 -45.67 -12.96 27.02
C GLU A 160 -46.79 -14.01 26.85
N GLU A 161 -46.87 -14.71 25.70
CA GLU A 161 -47.87 -15.75 25.43
C GLU A 161 -47.31 -17.20 25.39
N ALA A 162 -46.10 -17.44 25.88
CA ALA A 162 -45.50 -18.79 25.97
C ALA A 162 -45.59 -19.41 27.38
#